data_AF-A0A8H6Z7U8-F1
#
_entry.id   AF-A0A8H6Z7U8-F1
#
_cell.length_a   1.000
_cell.length_b   1.000
_cell.length_c   1.000
_cell.angle_alpha   90.00
_cell.angle_beta   90.00
_cell.angle_gamma   90.00
#
_symmetry.space_group_name_H-M   'P 1'
#
loop_
_entity.id
_entity.type
_entity.pdbx_description
1 polymer ?
#
loop_
_entity_poly.entity_id
_entity_poly.type
_entity_poly.pdbx_seq_one_letter_code
_entity_poly.pdbx_strand_id
1 'polypeptide(L)'
;MSVHSAGTHAFSILARIQREDRFSNVVPNFKFDDIHVQYGEEIHRYAPEWIVEGMDSKEVAEVKELNFLDVMIYAMGGMHLVTSSITMSSYMASISSPTSKSILLRAYFSRSLAYWISRGGPILNVRSFFASAMAPTIPGPMPTPYASAFPKPGAPGALTPNPWLQIIQSALVHPDDHLGKFQSTLAYYGALYGGVTAGEFKGTEIDDGENGEGEKDQYWTNDPNYPSSFASLT
;
A
#
# COMPACT_ATOMS: atom_id res chain seq x y z
N MET A 1 15.01 -1.04 18.30
CA MET A 1 14.25 -0.10 19.16
C MET A 1 13.13 0.46 18.31
N SER A 2 11.89 0.06 18.57
CA SER A 2 10.73 0.58 17.86
C SER A 2 10.45 1.98 18.42
N VAL A 3 10.58 2.98 17.56
CA VAL A 3 10.27 4.38 17.85
C VAL A 3 8.89 4.63 17.24
N HIS A 4 7.83 4.21 17.92
CA HIS A 4 6.50 4.69 17.59
C HIS A 4 6.08 5.65 18.70
N SER A 5 5.91 6.93 18.35
CA SER A 5 5.34 7.90 19.27
C SER A 5 3.88 7.53 19.53
N ALA A 6 3.33 7.99 20.66
CA ALA A 6 2.00 7.66 21.16
C ALA A 6 0.85 8.26 20.30
N GLY A 7 1.08 8.49 19.02
CA GLY A 7 0.14 9.08 18.07
C GLY A 7 -0.85 8.06 17.50
N THR A 8 -2.07 8.50 17.19
CA THR A 8 -3.04 7.65 16.48
C THR A 8 -2.59 7.44 15.05
N HIS A 9 -2.43 6.17 14.65
CA HIS A 9 -2.12 5.74 13.28
C HIS A 9 -3.35 5.78 12.36
N ALA A 10 -3.12 6.01 11.07
CA ALA A 10 -4.12 5.91 10.00
C ALA A 10 -4.80 4.53 9.97
N PHE A 11 -4.03 3.45 10.20
CA PHE A 11 -4.58 2.10 10.32
C PHE A 11 -5.51 1.94 11.54
N SER A 12 -5.19 2.62 12.66
CA SER A 12 -6.05 2.59 13.84
C SER A 12 -7.38 3.28 13.58
N ILE A 13 -7.35 4.42 12.88
CA ILE A 13 -8.57 5.15 12.48
C ILE A 13 -9.44 4.29 11.56
N LEU A 14 -8.85 3.64 10.55
CA LEU A 14 -9.59 2.76 9.66
C LEU A 14 -10.23 1.60 10.44
N ALA A 15 -9.51 0.99 11.37
CA ALA A 15 -10.05 -0.08 12.20
C ALA A 15 -11.20 0.38 13.10
N ARG A 16 -11.16 1.61 13.62
CA ARG A 16 -12.28 2.21 14.35
C ARG A 16 -13.50 2.38 13.45
N ILE A 17 -13.32 2.91 12.24
CA ILE A 17 -14.40 3.08 11.27
C ILE A 17 -15.05 1.73 10.93
N GLN A 18 -14.26 0.66 10.78
CA GLN A 18 -14.77 -0.69 10.54
C GLN A 18 -15.66 -1.24 11.66
N ARG A 19 -15.48 -0.77 12.90
CA ARG A 19 -16.32 -1.18 14.05
C ARG A 19 -17.59 -0.34 14.16
N GLU A 20 -17.72 0.74 13.40
CA GLU A 20 -18.91 1.58 13.39
C GLU A 20 -19.94 1.09 12.37
N ASP A 21 -21.18 0.90 12.82
CA ASP A 21 -22.31 0.60 11.93
C ASP A 21 -22.69 1.78 11.01
N ARG A 22 -22.05 2.95 11.20
CA ARG A 22 -22.39 4.21 10.54
C ARG A 22 -22.31 4.14 9.02
N PHE A 23 -21.37 3.37 8.49
CA PHE A 23 -21.13 3.20 7.05
C PHE A 23 -21.70 1.88 6.50
N SER A 24 -22.40 1.09 7.31
CA SER A 24 -22.89 -0.24 6.95
C SER A 24 -23.89 -0.25 5.79
N ASN A 25 -24.56 0.88 5.54
CA ASN A 25 -25.50 1.05 4.42
C ASN A 25 -24.82 1.46 3.10
N VAL A 26 -23.52 1.72 3.10
CA VAL A 26 -22.80 2.07 1.87
C VAL A 26 -22.54 0.80 1.07
N VAL A 27 -23.21 0.68 -0.08
CA VAL A 27 -23.04 -0.45 -0.99
C VAL A 27 -21.90 -0.20 -1.99
N PRO A 28 -21.16 -1.24 -2.43
CA PRO A 28 -20.18 -1.11 -3.49
C PRO A 28 -20.80 -0.51 -4.76
N ASN A 29 -20.13 0.47 -5.37
CA ASN A 29 -20.59 1.33 -6.49
C ASN A 29 -21.38 2.58 -6.11
N PHE A 30 -21.39 2.97 -4.83
CA PHE A 30 -21.76 4.34 -4.47
C PHE A 30 -20.84 5.32 -5.20
N LYS A 31 -21.39 6.38 -5.81
CA LYS A 31 -20.54 7.37 -6.49
C LYS A 31 -19.68 8.06 -5.44
N PHE A 32 -18.40 8.19 -5.73
CA PHE A 32 -17.45 8.85 -4.83
C PHE A 32 -17.91 10.27 -4.42
N ASP A 33 -18.54 11.00 -5.33
CA ASP A 33 -19.08 12.34 -5.06
C ASP A 33 -20.23 12.30 -4.05
N ASP A 34 -21.08 11.26 -4.09
CA ASP A 34 -22.20 11.11 -3.16
C ASP A 34 -21.69 10.82 -1.74
N ILE A 35 -20.54 10.15 -1.59
CA ILE A 35 -19.90 9.96 -0.26
C ILE A 35 -19.53 11.30 0.36
N HIS A 36 -19.03 12.25 -0.42
CA HIS A 36 -18.64 13.56 0.11
C HIS A 36 -19.88 14.36 0.53
N VAL A 37 -20.96 14.26 -0.23
CA VAL A 37 -22.23 14.94 0.09
C VAL A 37 -22.86 14.35 1.36
N GLN A 38 -22.84 13.03 1.50
CA GLN A 38 -23.56 12.36 2.59
C GLN A 38 -22.75 12.22 3.88
N TYR A 39 -21.44 12.00 3.78
CA TYR A 39 -20.58 11.63 4.90
C TYR A 39 -19.33 12.51 5.02
N GLY A 40 -19.21 13.59 4.24
CA GLY A 40 -18.02 14.43 4.20
C GLY A 40 -17.66 15.02 5.57
N GLU A 41 -18.65 15.47 6.34
CA GLU A 41 -18.43 15.99 7.70
C GLU A 41 -17.87 14.91 8.63
N GLU A 42 -18.44 13.70 8.60
CA GLU A 42 -17.99 12.56 9.38
C GLU A 42 -16.56 12.15 9.00
N ILE A 43 -16.28 12.01 7.70
CA ILE A 43 -14.94 11.64 7.20
C ILE A 43 -13.91 12.68 7.65
N HIS A 44 -14.27 13.96 7.59
CA HIS A 44 -13.39 15.05 8.04
C HIS A 44 -13.15 15.07 9.55
N ARG A 45 -13.96 14.40 10.37
CA ARG A 45 -13.71 14.27 11.82
C ARG A 45 -12.58 13.30 12.14
N TYR A 46 -12.36 12.29 11.30
CA TYR A 46 -11.31 11.29 11.52
C TYR A 46 -9.91 11.79 11.16
N ALA A 47 -9.77 12.60 10.10
CA ALA A 47 -8.44 13.02 9.64
C ALA A 47 -7.61 13.83 10.68
N PRO A 48 -8.21 14.71 11.52
CA PRO A 48 -7.50 15.35 12.62
C PRO A 48 -7.02 14.39 13.71
N GLU A 49 -7.63 13.21 13.85
CA GLU A 49 -7.18 12.20 14.80
C GLU A 49 -5.83 11.60 14.38
N TRP A 50 -5.54 11.57 13.08
CA TRP A 50 -4.24 11.11 12.59
C TRP A 50 -3.16 12.11 13.04
N ILE A 51 -2.30 11.64 13.94
CA ILE A 51 -1.22 12.45 14.49
C ILE A 51 -0.08 12.42 13.48
N VAL A 52 0.11 13.55 12.82
CA VAL A 52 1.21 13.81 11.90
C VAL A 52 2.21 14.66 12.68
N GLU A 53 3.18 14.03 13.35
CA GLU A 53 4.17 14.77 14.15
C GLU A 53 5.15 15.52 13.22
N GLY A 54 5.58 16.69 13.71
CA GLY A 54 6.26 17.71 12.93
C GLY A 54 7.47 17.19 12.15
N MET A 55 7.46 17.56 10.86
CA MET A 55 8.43 17.25 9.82
C MET A 55 9.81 17.89 10.07
N ASP A 56 10.53 17.31 11.01
CA ASP A 56 11.99 17.18 10.94
C ASP A 56 12.34 16.37 9.67
N SER A 57 13.44 16.74 9.02
CA SER A 57 14.10 16.25 7.79
C SER A 57 14.20 14.73 7.49
N LYS A 58 13.41 13.88 8.15
CA LYS A 58 13.24 12.44 7.89
C LYS A 58 11.77 12.07 7.59
N GLU A 59 11.15 12.80 6.67
CA GLU A 59 9.77 12.61 6.19
C GLU A 59 9.57 11.26 5.46
N VAL A 60 9.47 10.17 6.23
CA VAL A 60 9.31 8.82 5.68
C VAL A 60 8.16 8.06 6.35
N ALA A 61 7.91 8.25 7.64
CA ALA A 61 7.00 7.36 8.37
C ALA A 61 5.53 7.54 7.98
N GLU A 62 5.01 8.76 7.97
CA GLU A 62 3.61 9.06 7.68
C GLU A 62 3.29 8.87 6.20
N VAL A 63 4.21 9.26 5.31
CA VAL A 63 4.08 9.02 3.87
C VAL A 63 4.12 7.52 3.57
N LYS A 64 5.01 6.77 4.23
CA LYS A 64 5.04 5.30 4.13
C LYS A 64 3.73 4.71 4.61
N GLU A 65 3.24 5.10 5.79
CA GLU A 65 1.98 4.61 6.34
C GLU A 65 0.81 4.85 5.38
N LEU A 66 0.71 6.07 4.81
CA LEU A 66 -0.31 6.42 3.83
C LEU A 66 -0.18 5.61 2.53
N ASN A 67 1.04 5.41 2.03
CA ASN A 67 1.28 4.60 0.84
C ASN A 67 0.89 3.13 1.06
N PHE A 68 1.20 2.55 2.22
CA PHE A 68 0.77 1.20 2.58
C PHE A 68 -0.76 1.12 2.61
N LEU A 69 -1.42 2.08 3.27
CA LEU A 69 -2.87 2.16 3.31
C LEU A 69 -3.49 2.20 1.91
N ASP A 70 -2.98 3.08 1.03
CA ASP A 70 -3.51 3.22 -0.34
C ASP A 70 -3.32 1.95 -1.18
N VAL A 71 -2.20 1.25 -1.01
CA VAL A 71 -1.96 -0.05 -1.67
C VAL A 71 -2.97 -1.09 -1.18
N MET A 72 -3.26 -1.12 0.12
CA MET A 72 -4.29 -2.02 0.67
C MET A 72 -5.69 -1.67 0.16
N ILE A 73 -6.03 -0.37 0.09
CA ILE A 73 -7.28 0.11 -0.50
C ILE A 73 -7.35 -0.24 -2.00
N TYR A 74 -6.22 -0.17 -2.72
CA TYR A 74 -6.18 -0.47 -4.14
C TYR A 74 -6.56 -1.91 -4.46
N ALA A 75 -6.20 -2.90 -3.63
CA ALA A 75 -6.61 -4.29 -3.84
C ALA A 75 -8.15 -4.43 -4.03
N MET A 76 -8.90 -3.36 -3.71
CA MET A 76 -10.35 -3.25 -3.75
C MET A 76 -10.88 -2.24 -4.79
N GLY A 77 -10.00 -1.67 -5.64
CA GLY A 77 -10.35 -0.89 -6.84
C GLY A 77 -9.81 0.54 -6.97
N GLY A 78 -8.84 0.98 -6.16
CA GLY A 78 -8.41 2.39 -6.03
C GLY A 78 -7.16 2.85 -6.79
N MET A 79 -7.07 2.67 -8.11
CA MET A 79 -5.85 3.00 -8.90
C MET A 79 -5.37 4.45 -8.77
N HIS A 80 -6.30 5.41 -8.69
CA HIS A 80 -5.97 6.83 -8.61
C HIS A 80 -5.31 7.23 -7.28
N LEU A 81 -5.63 6.53 -6.18
CA LEU A 81 -4.96 6.75 -4.90
C LEU A 81 -3.50 6.31 -5.03
N VAL A 82 -3.25 5.04 -5.34
CA VAL A 82 -1.89 4.52 -5.46
C VAL A 82 -1.05 5.35 -6.44
N THR A 83 -1.54 5.61 -7.65
CA THR A 83 -0.77 6.37 -8.65
C THR A 83 -0.45 7.81 -8.23
N SER A 84 -1.32 8.50 -7.48
CA SER A 84 -1.04 9.86 -7.01
C SER A 84 -0.19 9.90 -5.75
N SER A 85 -0.27 8.86 -4.90
CA SER A 85 0.47 8.78 -3.63
C SER A 85 2.00 8.87 -3.81
N ILE A 86 2.52 8.43 -4.97
CA ILE A 86 3.97 8.49 -5.28
C ILE A 86 4.54 9.92 -5.24
N THR A 87 3.68 10.93 -5.46
CA THR A 87 4.08 12.34 -5.45
C THR A 87 4.16 12.93 -4.04
N MET A 88 3.64 12.23 -3.02
CA MET A 88 3.60 12.77 -1.65
C MET A 88 4.98 13.08 -1.12
N SER A 89 5.97 12.19 -1.32
CA SER A 89 7.35 12.44 -0.90
C SER A 89 7.91 13.72 -1.53
N SER A 90 7.60 14.00 -2.81
CA SER A 90 8.04 15.22 -3.49
C SER A 90 7.34 16.47 -2.93
N TYR A 91 6.05 16.40 -2.62
CA TYR A 91 5.34 17.51 -1.98
C TYR A 91 5.86 17.78 -0.57
N MET A 92 6.10 16.73 0.22
CA MET A 92 6.68 16.85 1.55
C MET A 92 8.07 17.51 1.47
N ALA A 93 8.92 17.09 0.55
CA ALA A 93 10.22 17.73 0.34
C ALA A 93 10.14 19.20 -0.12
N SER A 94 9.10 19.58 -0.85
CA SER A 94 9.00 20.91 -1.50
C SER A 94 8.27 21.97 -0.67
N ILE A 95 7.30 21.56 0.14
CA ILE A 95 6.54 22.48 0.99
C ILE A 95 7.41 22.86 2.18
N SER A 96 7.50 24.14 2.55
CA SER A 96 8.32 24.54 3.72
C SER A 96 7.51 24.58 5.02
N SER A 97 6.21 24.85 4.92
CA SER A 97 5.31 25.00 6.09
C SER A 97 4.90 23.63 6.64
N PRO A 98 5.25 23.29 7.90
CA PRO A 98 4.82 22.04 8.53
C PRO A 98 3.29 21.93 8.61
N THR A 99 2.61 23.05 8.84
CA THR A 99 1.14 23.11 8.85
C THR A 99 0.56 22.74 7.49
N SER A 100 1.12 23.29 6.39
CA SER A 100 0.62 22.99 5.04
C SER A 100 0.83 21.54 4.65
N LYS A 101 1.94 20.94 5.06
CA LYS A 101 2.20 19.52 4.86
C LYS A 101 1.23 18.63 5.65
N SER A 102 0.98 18.96 6.92
CA SER A 102 -0.01 18.25 7.75
C SER A 102 -1.42 18.35 7.16
N ILE A 103 -1.82 19.53 6.68
CA ILE A 103 -3.10 19.72 5.98
C ILE A 103 -3.17 18.85 4.72
N LEU A 104 -2.11 18.82 3.91
CA LEU A 104 -2.07 18.01 2.69
C LEU A 104 -2.20 16.52 3.00
N LEU A 105 -1.43 16.00 3.96
CA LEU A 105 -1.48 14.59 4.37
C LEU A 105 -2.87 14.23 4.89
N ARG A 106 -3.45 15.04 5.77
CA ARG A 106 -4.80 14.80 6.31
C ARG A 106 -5.88 14.90 5.24
N ALA A 107 -5.77 15.83 4.30
CA ALA A 107 -6.70 15.94 3.18
C ALA A 107 -6.60 14.73 2.25
N TYR A 108 -5.37 14.25 1.99
CA TYR A 108 -5.14 13.05 1.21
C TYR A 108 -5.74 11.83 1.92
N PHE A 109 -5.47 11.67 3.21
CA PHE A 109 -6.01 10.58 4.03
C PHE A 109 -7.55 10.59 4.08
N SER A 110 -8.19 11.75 4.28
CA SER A 110 -9.66 11.89 4.14
C SER A 110 -10.15 11.38 2.80
N ARG A 111 -9.42 11.66 1.72
CA ARG A 111 -9.76 11.21 0.38
C ARG A 111 -9.62 9.70 0.22
N SER A 112 -8.58 9.11 0.80
CA SER A 112 -8.39 7.65 0.86
C SER A 112 -9.53 6.98 1.63
N LEU A 113 -9.92 7.54 2.78
CA LEU A 113 -11.07 7.06 3.57
C LEU A 113 -12.38 7.15 2.78
N ALA A 114 -12.67 8.29 2.16
CA ALA A 114 -13.88 8.47 1.35
C ALA A 114 -13.95 7.45 0.21
N TYR A 115 -12.81 7.17 -0.44
CA TYR A 115 -12.76 6.16 -1.48
C TYR A 115 -13.02 4.76 -0.91
N TRP A 116 -12.32 4.38 0.16
CA TRP A 116 -12.51 3.08 0.82
C TRP A 116 -13.96 2.87 1.29
N ILE A 117 -14.57 3.89 1.90
CA ILE A 117 -15.99 3.88 2.31
C ILE A 117 -16.89 3.72 1.08
N SER A 118 -16.63 4.43 -0.03
CA SER A 118 -17.42 4.29 -1.28
C SER A 118 -17.43 2.87 -1.86
N ARG A 119 -16.45 2.04 -1.47
CA ARG A 119 -16.37 0.61 -1.84
C ARG A 119 -17.11 -0.31 -0.86
N GLY A 120 -17.81 0.25 0.12
CA GLY A 120 -18.53 -0.47 1.18
C GLY A 120 -17.68 -0.77 2.41
N GLY A 121 -16.56 -0.06 2.60
CA GLY A 121 -15.70 -0.22 3.78
C GLY A 121 -15.23 -1.65 4.05
N PRO A 122 -14.78 -2.42 3.03
CA PRO A 122 -14.37 -3.81 3.20
C PRO A 122 -13.30 -4.00 4.28
N ILE A 123 -13.37 -5.15 4.97
CA ILE A 123 -12.40 -5.54 6.00
C ILE A 123 -11.03 -5.74 5.37
N LEU A 124 -10.02 -5.06 5.90
CA LEU A 124 -8.63 -5.19 5.47
C LEU A 124 -7.97 -6.40 6.13
N ASN A 125 -8.12 -7.58 5.52
CA ASN A 125 -7.42 -8.78 6.02
C ASN A 125 -5.97 -8.83 5.48
N VAL A 126 -5.09 -8.04 6.11
CA VAL A 126 -3.66 -7.91 5.75
C VAL A 126 -3.00 -9.29 5.65
N ARG A 127 -3.22 -10.14 6.65
CA ARG A 127 -2.61 -11.47 6.74
C ARG A 127 -3.06 -12.38 5.60
N SER A 128 -4.36 -12.48 5.35
CA SER A 128 -4.87 -13.35 4.28
C SER A 128 -4.41 -12.88 2.90
N PHE A 129 -4.24 -11.57 2.71
CA PHE A 129 -3.68 -11.01 1.48
C PHE A 129 -2.24 -11.53 1.25
N PHE A 130 -1.35 -11.43 2.23
CA PHE A 130 0.03 -11.90 2.10
C PHE A 130 0.20 -13.42 2.17
N ALA A 131 -0.72 -14.14 2.82
CA ALA A 131 -0.74 -15.60 2.84
C ALA A 131 -1.27 -16.22 1.54
N SER A 132 -1.89 -15.42 0.67
CA SER A 132 -2.38 -15.90 -0.62
C SER A 132 -1.21 -16.26 -1.54
N ALA A 133 -1.31 -17.42 -2.20
CA ALA A 133 -0.28 -17.84 -3.14
C ALA A 133 -0.21 -16.84 -4.31
N MET A 134 0.98 -16.26 -4.53
CA MET A 134 1.23 -15.51 -5.74
C MET A 134 1.12 -16.45 -6.93
N ALA A 135 0.33 -16.09 -7.96
CA ALA A 135 0.28 -16.86 -9.18
C ALA A 135 1.71 -16.93 -9.77
N PRO A 136 2.31 -18.13 -9.90
CA PRO A 136 3.74 -18.26 -10.19
C PRO A 136 4.08 -17.88 -11.64
N THR A 137 3.07 -17.73 -12.51
CA THR A 137 3.24 -17.50 -13.94
C THR A 137 2.07 -16.67 -14.48
N ILE A 138 2.37 -15.58 -15.19
CA ILE A 138 1.36 -14.83 -15.95
C ILE A 138 0.98 -15.67 -17.19
N PRO A 139 -0.31 -16.01 -17.39
CA PRO A 139 -0.74 -16.76 -18.57
C PRO A 139 -0.56 -15.97 -19.87
N GLY A 140 -0.09 -16.62 -20.94
CA GLY A 140 -0.04 -16.06 -22.30
C GLY A 140 1.37 -16.01 -22.92
N PRO A 141 1.47 -15.68 -24.22
CA PRO A 141 2.76 -15.53 -24.88
C PRO A 141 3.51 -14.32 -24.30
N MET A 142 4.59 -14.59 -23.57
CA MET A 142 5.45 -13.54 -23.04
C MET A 142 6.29 -12.95 -24.19
N PRO A 143 6.41 -11.62 -24.31
CA PRO A 143 7.35 -11.04 -25.26
C PRO A 143 8.74 -11.56 -24.94
N THR A 144 9.35 -12.25 -25.91
CA THR A 144 10.71 -12.77 -25.74
C THR A 144 11.69 -11.60 -25.90
N PRO A 145 12.47 -11.24 -24.87
CA PRO A 145 13.54 -10.27 -25.01
C PRO A 145 14.47 -10.64 -26.17
N TYR A 146 15.09 -9.64 -26.79
CA TYR A 146 16.08 -9.89 -27.83
C TYR A 146 17.24 -10.74 -27.28
N ALA A 147 17.82 -11.64 -28.09
CA ALA A 147 18.80 -12.62 -27.63
C ALA A 147 20.02 -11.99 -26.91
N SER A 148 20.41 -10.77 -27.29
CA SER A 148 21.52 -10.03 -26.65
C SER A 148 21.14 -9.36 -25.33
N ALA A 149 19.87 -9.35 -24.93
CA ALA A 149 19.41 -8.81 -23.65
C ALA A 149 19.51 -9.84 -22.51
N PHE A 150 19.71 -11.13 -22.82
CA PHE A 150 19.91 -12.16 -21.82
C PHE A 150 21.38 -12.19 -21.36
N PRO A 151 21.63 -12.18 -20.05
CA PRO A 151 22.91 -12.64 -19.51
C PRO A 151 23.14 -14.09 -19.95
N LYS A 152 24.40 -14.49 -20.15
CA LYS A 152 24.74 -15.89 -20.48
C LYS A 152 24.08 -16.82 -19.44
N PRO A 153 23.50 -17.96 -19.85
CA PRO A 153 22.96 -18.94 -18.90
C PRO A 153 23.98 -19.25 -17.80
N GLY A 154 23.61 -19.04 -16.53
CA GLY A 154 24.50 -19.21 -15.36
C GLY A 154 25.25 -17.95 -14.91
N ALA A 155 25.10 -16.81 -15.57
CA ALA A 155 25.64 -15.54 -15.07
C ALA A 155 24.89 -15.07 -13.80
N PRO A 156 25.57 -14.39 -12.85
CA PRO A 156 24.92 -13.70 -11.75
C PRO A 156 23.99 -12.60 -12.32
N GLY A 157 22.70 -12.90 -12.46
CA GLY A 157 21.70 -12.06 -13.15
C GLY A 157 20.89 -12.77 -14.24
N ALA A 158 21.27 -14.00 -14.64
CA ALA A 158 20.52 -14.83 -15.60
C ALA A 158 19.22 -15.42 -15.01
N LEU A 159 19.12 -15.47 -13.67
CA LEU A 159 17.84 -15.64 -13.00
C LEU A 159 17.18 -14.26 -12.99
N THR A 160 15.96 -14.15 -13.51
CA THR A 160 15.15 -12.94 -13.35
C THR A 160 14.12 -13.19 -12.24
N PRO A 161 14.51 -13.15 -10.94
CA PRO A 161 13.57 -13.28 -9.84
C PRO A 161 12.72 -12.02 -9.64
N ASN A 162 12.73 -11.07 -10.59
CA ASN A 162 11.92 -9.86 -10.51
C ASN A 162 10.58 -10.08 -11.21
N PRO A 163 9.49 -10.38 -10.48
CA PRO A 163 8.16 -10.55 -11.07
C PRO A 163 7.66 -9.28 -11.77
N TRP A 164 8.16 -8.09 -11.40
CA TRP A 164 7.77 -6.83 -12.02
C TRP A 164 8.07 -6.76 -13.51
N LEU A 165 9.17 -7.37 -13.97
CA LEU A 165 9.50 -7.35 -15.40
C LEU A 165 8.41 -8.07 -16.21
N GLN A 166 7.96 -9.23 -15.74
CA GLN A 166 6.91 -9.99 -16.41
C GLN A 166 5.57 -9.24 -16.38
N ILE A 167 5.23 -8.67 -15.22
CA ILE A 167 4.00 -7.88 -15.04
C ILE A 167 3.97 -6.68 -16.00
N ILE A 168 5.05 -5.89 -16.04
CA ILE A 168 5.16 -4.70 -16.89
C ILE A 168 5.14 -5.08 -18.37
N GLN A 169 5.88 -6.12 -18.76
CA GLN A 169 5.91 -6.61 -20.14
C GLN A 169 4.52 -7.07 -20.62
N SER A 170 3.74 -7.74 -19.77
CA SER A 170 2.40 -8.21 -20.12
C SER A 170 1.40 -7.07 -20.38
N ALA A 171 1.67 -5.87 -19.85
CA ALA A 171 0.79 -4.72 -19.92
C ALA A 171 1.27 -3.60 -20.86
N LEU A 172 2.42 -3.78 -21.53
CA LEU A 172 3.07 -2.72 -22.32
C LEU A 172 2.19 -2.18 -23.46
N VAL A 173 1.32 -3.02 -24.02
CA VAL A 173 0.39 -2.67 -25.11
C VAL A 173 -1.06 -2.51 -24.64
N HIS A 174 -1.28 -2.45 -23.33
CA HIS A 174 -2.62 -2.31 -22.78
C HIS A 174 -3.20 -0.91 -23.09
N PRO A 175 -4.47 -0.81 -23.53
CA PRO A 175 -5.05 0.48 -23.95
C PRO A 175 -5.34 1.44 -22.79
N ASP A 176 -5.45 0.92 -21.56
CA ASP A 176 -5.64 1.72 -20.35
C ASP A 176 -4.30 2.27 -19.83
N ASP A 177 -4.12 3.59 -19.91
CA ASP A 177 -2.92 4.29 -19.46
C ASP A 177 -2.75 4.29 -17.93
N HIS A 178 -3.82 4.01 -17.17
CA HIS A 178 -3.76 3.89 -15.72
C HIS A 178 -2.96 2.66 -15.29
N LEU A 179 -2.98 1.59 -16.10
CA LEU A 179 -2.30 0.33 -15.77
C LEU A 179 -0.78 0.51 -15.68
N GLY A 180 -0.17 1.17 -16.68
CA GLY A 180 1.27 1.41 -16.68
C GLY A 180 1.72 2.30 -15.53
N LYS A 181 0.96 3.36 -15.23
CA LYS A 181 1.22 4.26 -14.08
C LYS A 181 1.20 3.46 -12.78
N PHE A 182 0.16 2.66 -12.61
CA PHE A 182 -0.06 1.86 -11.42
C PHE A 182 1.04 0.80 -11.20
N GLN A 183 1.38 0.03 -12.24
CA GLN A 183 2.45 -0.96 -12.18
C GLN A 183 3.80 -0.31 -11.87
N SER A 184 4.09 0.85 -12.46
CA SER A 184 5.32 1.60 -12.18
C SER A 184 5.36 2.05 -10.72
N THR A 185 4.23 2.53 -10.17
CA THR A 185 4.15 2.93 -8.76
C THR A 185 4.34 1.75 -7.82
N LEU A 186 3.69 0.60 -8.06
CA LEU A 186 3.89 -0.57 -7.22
C LEU A 186 5.31 -1.14 -7.31
N ALA A 187 5.93 -1.13 -8.50
CA ALA A 187 7.33 -1.54 -8.65
C ALA A 187 8.25 -0.63 -7.83
N TYR A 188 8.00 0.68 -7.84
CA TYR A 188 8.72 1.64 -6.99
C TYR A 188 8.51 1.36 -5.50
N TYR A 189 7.28 1.12 -5.05
CA TYR A 189 7.00 0.76 -3.65
C TYR A 189 7.57 -0.60 -3.25
N GLY A 190 7.63 -1.57 -4.16
CA GLY A 190 8.32 -2.83 -3.94
C GLY A 190 9.81 -2.63 -3.69
N ALA A 191 10.46 -1.72 -4.42
CA ALA A 191 11.86 -1.38 -4.18
C ALA A 191 12.07 -0.60 -2.87
N LEU A 192 11.17 0.31 -2.53
CA LEU A 192 11.31 1.19 -1.36
C LEU A 192 10.90 0.52 -0.05
N TYR A 193 9.86 -0.32 -0.09
CA TYR A 193 9.22 -0.91 1.09
C TYR A 193 9.22 -2.44 1.11
N GLY A 194 9.71 -3.12 0.07
CA GLY A 194 9.71 -4.58 0.00
C GLY A 194 10.58 -5.27 1.06
N GLY A 195 11.52 -4.53 1.68
CA GLY A 195 12.37 -5.01 2.78
C GLY A 195 11.85 -4.67 4.18
N VAL A 196 10.65 -4.10 4.30
CA VAL A 196 10.05 -3.80 5.61
C VAL A 196 9.83 -5.08 6.41
N THR A 197 10.28 -5.08 7.66
CA THR A 197 10.20 -6.24 8.55
C THR A 197 8.76 -6.53 8.99
N ALA A 198 8.45 -7.80 9.24
CA ALA A 198 7.21 -8.20 9.89
C ALA A 198 7.01 -7.44 11.21
N GLY A 199 5.77 -7.02 11.48
CA GLY A 199 5.41 -6.25 12.67
C GLY A 199 5.66 -4.74 12.60
N GLU A 200 6.00 -4.17 11.43
CA GLU A 200 6.15 -2.71 11.24
C GLU A 200 4.94 -1.90 11.75
N PHE A 201 3.72 -2.43 11.57
CA PHE A 201 2.48 -1.79 12.01
C PHE A 201 1.93 -2.39 13.31
N LYS A 202 2.78 -3.08 14.09
CA LYS A 202 2.40 -3.64 15.39
C LYS A 202 2.00 -2.51 16.34
N GLY A 203 0.89 -2.72 17.05
CA GLY A 203 0.34 -1.73 17.97
C GLY A 203 -0.64 -0.75 17.33
N THR A 204 -0.91 -0.88 16.03
CA THR A 204 -2.10 -0.29 15.41
C THR A 204 -3.35 -1.09 15.80
N GLU A 205 -4.53 -0.49 15.68
CA GLU A 205 -5.79 -1.18 16.03
C GLU A 205 -6.34 -2.07 14.90
N ILE A 206 -5.63 -2.17 13.77
CA ILE A 206 -6.04 -3.06 12.68
C ILE A 206 -5.89 -4.51 13.12
N ASP A 207 -6.89 -5.33 12.81
CA ASP A 207 -6.80 -6.76 13.08
C ASP A 207 -5.89 -7.39 12.01
N ASP A 208 -4.66 -7.66 12.38
CA ASP A 208 -3.68 -8.41 11.59
C ASP A 208 -3.82 -9.94 11.75
N GLY A 209 -4.82 -10.38 12.52
CA GLY A 209 -5.05 -11.78 12.85
C GLY A 209 -4.08 -12.35 13.88
N GLU A 210 -3.30 -11.54 14.60
CA GLU A 210 -2.43 -12.00 15.71
C GLU A 210 -3.20 -12.26 17.02
N ASN A 211 -4.48 -11.85 17.12
CA ASN A 211 -5.29 -12.08 18.33
C ASN A 211 -5.83 -13.51 18.48
N GLY A 212 -5.42 -14.44 17.61
CA GLY A 212 -5.56 -15.87 17.85
C GLY A 212 -4.44 -16.34 18.76
N GLU A 213 -4.74 -16.55 20.05
CA GLU A 213 -3.89 -17.32 20.94
C GLU A 213 -3.59 -18.69 20.29
N GLY A 214 -2.39 -18.81 19.69
CA GLY A 214 -1.84 -20.09 19.27
C GLY A 214 -1.62 -20.24 17.76
N GLU A 215 -0.60 -19.56 17.22
CA GLU A 215 0.42 -20.25 16.41
C GLU A 215 1.66 -19.35 16.30
N LYS A 216 2.75 -19.77 16.96
CA LYS A 216 4.03 -19.08 16.90
C LYS A 216 4.61 -19.21 15.48
N ASP A 217 4.98 -18.08 14.90
CA ASP A 217 6.22 -17.90 14.11
C ASP A 217 6.58 -18.98 13.08
N GLN A 218 5.72 -19.28 12.11
CA GLN A 218 6.11 -20.16 11.00
C GLN A 218 6.02 -19.56 9.59
N TYR A 219 5.30 -18.46 9.39
CA TYR A 219 5.11 -17.88 8.05
C TYR A 219 6.17 -16.86 7.62
N TRP A 220 6.93 -16.29 8.57
CA TRP A 220 7.89 -15.21 8.27
C TRP A 220 9.36 -15.63 8.31
N THR A 221 9.69 -16.81 8.81
CA THR A 221 11.09 -17.23 9.02
C THR A 221 11.48 -18.56 8.38
N ASN A 222 10.55 -19.33 7.80
CA ASN A 222 10.84 -20.70 7.35
C ASN A 222 10.13 -21.14 6.06
N ASP A 223 9.72 -20.23 5.16
CA ASP A 223 9.40 -20.69 3.79
C ASP A 223 10.72 -20.92 3.02
N PRO A 224 11.10 -22.18 2.71
CA PRO A 224 12.28 -22.47 1.90
C PRO A 224 12.17 -21.93 0.47
N ASN A 225 10.99 -21.44 0.06
CA ASN A 225 10.76 -20.78 -1.23
C ASN A 225 10.77 -19.25 -1.15
N TYR A 226 10.95 -18.64 0.03
CA TYR A 226 11.13 -17.20 0.13
C TYR A 226 12.50 -16.84 -0.47
N PRO A 227 12.57 -16.10 -1.59
CA PRO A 227 13.85 -15.81 -2.20
C PRO A 227 14.64 -14.88 -1.29
N SER A 228 15.70 -15.40 -0.67
CA SER A 228 16.71 -14.62 0.07
C SER A 228 17.43 -13.57 -0.81
N SER A 229 17.10 -13.49 -2.10
CA SER A 229 17.69 -12.60 -3.10
C SER A 229 17.15 -11.16 -3.07
N PHE A 230 16.10 -10.84 -2.32
CA PHE A 230 15.66 -9.45 -2.17
C PHE A 230 16.52 -8.65 -1.19
N ALA A 231 17.28 -9.32 -0.32
CA ALA A 231 18.16 -8.69 0.66
C ALA A 231 19.52 -8.24 0.10
N SER A 232 19.84 -8.57 -1.17
CA SER A 232 21.18 -8.35 -1.75
C SER A 232 21.22 -7.41 -2.94
N LEU A 233 20.28 -6.47 -3.05
CA LEU A 233 20.34 -5.36 -4.01
C LEU A 233 20.51 -4.03 -3.27
N THR A 234 21.67 -3.88 -2.63
CA THR A 234 22.28 -2.59 -2.27
C THR A 234 23.70 -2.57 -2.81
#